data_AF-A0A0Q4YVE4-F1
#
_entry.id   AF-A0A0Q4YVE4-F1
#
_cell.length_a   1.000
_cell.length_b   1.000
_cell.length_c   1.000
_cell.angle_alpha   90.00
_cell.angle_beta   90.00
_cell.angle_gamma   90.00
#
_symmetry.space_group_name_H-M   'P 1'
#
loop_
_entity.id
_entity.type
_entity.pdbx_description
1 polymer ?
#
loop_
_entity_poly.entity_id
_entity_poly.type
_entity_poly.pdbx_seq_one_letter_code
_entity_poly.pdbx_strand_id
1 'polypeptide(L)'
;MSEFTDLIARAVNPTMSRTEREAVYGVVKQAVERLQARDGLEPNDPRSALQQHLVEETIRDVEADIARFHALEKLERAHAVQMAGERVHGAS
;
A
#
# COMPACT_ATOMS: atom_id res chain seq x y z
N MET A 1 -16.17 0.88 -2.04
CA MET A 1 -14.77 0.60 -2.44
C MET A 1 -13.84 1.72 -2.02
N SER A 2 -14.06 3.00 -2.40
CA SER A 2 -13.21 4.14 -1.95
C SER A 2 -12.94 4.14 -0.45
N GLU A 3 -13.98 4.07 0.39
CA GLU A 3 -13.83 4.05 1.85
C GLU A 3 -12.90 2.95 2.39
N PHE A 4 -12.84 1.81 1.72
CA PHE A 4 -11.99 0.69 2.12
C PHE A 4 -10.54 0.89 1.69
N THR A 5 -10.32 1.38 0.46
CA THR A 5 -9.01 1.81 -0.03
C THR A 5 -8.45 2.91 0.86
N ASP A 6 -9.26 3.90 1.22
CA ASP A 6 -8.88 5.00 2.12
C ASP A 6 -8.53 4.52 3.53
N LEU A 7 -9.23 3.50 4.04
CA LEU A 7 -8.91 2.89 5.32
C LEU A 7 -7.55 2.20 5.29
N ILE A 8 -7.28 1.38 4.27
CA ILE A 8 -5.98 0.71 4.13
C ILE A 8 -4.88 1.75 3.95
N ALA A 9 -5.07 2.73 3.07
CA ALA A 9 -4.09 3.78 2.80
C ALA A 9 -3.76 4.65 4.03
N ARG A 10 -4.68 4.77 5.00
CA ARG A 10 -4.41 5.41 6.30
C ARG A 10 -3.68 4.49 7.28
N ALA A 11 -3.88 3.18 7.17
CA ALA A 11 -3.32 2.18 8.07
C ALA A 11 -1.89 1.77 7.68
N VAL A 12 -1.50 1.95 6.41
CA VAL A 12 -0.13 1.74 5.93
C VAL A 12 0.49 3.03 5.43
N ASN A 13 1.80 3.18 5.60
CA ASN A 13 2.52 4.35 5.09
C ASN A 13 3.88 3.94 4.50
N PRO A 14 4.50 4.79 3.66
CA PRO A 14 5.75 4.45 2.99
C PRO A 14 6.96 4.25 3.92
N THR A 15 6.91 4.75 5.16
CA THR A 15 8.03 4.57 6.11
C THR A 15 8.01 3.20 6.78
N MET A 16 6.89 2.48 6.71
CA MET A 16 6.77 1.12 7.23
C MET A 16 7.56 0.15 6.35
N SER A 17 8.20 -0.82 6.99
CA SER A 17 8.76 -1.99 6.32
C SER A 17 7.66 -2.84 5.68
N ARG A 18 8.06 -3.66 4.70
CA ARG A 18 7.14 -4.60 4.05
C ARG A 18 6.46 -5.53 5.05
N THR A 19 7.20 -6.04 6.03
CA THR A 19 6.68 -6.95 7.07
C THR A 19 5.60 -6.27 7.92
N GLU A 20 5.81 -5.00 8.30
CA GLU A 20 4.81 -4.25 9.06
C GLU A 20 3.53 -4.03 8.25
N ARG A 21 3.65 -3.76 6.94
CA ARG A 21 2.48 -3.63 6.05
C ARG A 21 1.75 -4.96 5.86
N GLU A 22 2.47 -6.06 5.67
CA GLU A 22 1.90 -7.41 5.58
C GLU A 22 1.12 -7.78 6.85
N ALA A 23 1.60 -7.38 8.04
CA ALA A 23 0.88 -7.58 9.29
C ALA A 23 -0.46 -6.81 9.32
N VAL A 24 -0.47 -5.55 8.87
CA VAL A 24 -1.71 -4.76 8.74
C VAL A 24 -2.67 -5.41 7.76
N TYR A 25 -2.19 -5.85 6.58
CA TYR A 25 -3.02 -6.54 5.60
C TYR A 25 -3.64 -7.82 6.16
N GLY A 26 -2.89 -8.58 6.98
CA GLY A 26 -3.40 -9.75 7.67
C GLY A 26 -4.58 -9.44 8.59
N VAL A 27 -4.49 -8.35 9.37
CA VAL A 27 -5.59 -7.90 10.26
C VAL A 27 -6.82 -7.52 9.44
N VAL A 28 -6.64 -6.82 8.31
CA VAL A 28 -7.76 -6.42 7.45
C VAL A 28 -8.46 -7.62 6.84
N LYS A 29 -7.71 -8.61 6.33
CA LYS A 29 -8.28 -9.86 5.77
C LYS A 29 -9.11 -10.60 6.83
N GLN A 30 -8.59 -10.75 8.04
CA GLN A 30 -9.32 -11.37 9.15
C GLN A 30 -10.58 -10.57 9.52
N ALA A 31 -10.54 -9.24 9.49
CA ALA A 31 -11.71 -8.42 9.78
C ALA A 31 -12.82 -8.62 8.73
N VAL A 32 -12.45 -8.73 7.45
CA VAL A 32 -13.40 -9.03 6.37
C VAL A 32 -14.00 -10.43 6.53
N GLU A 33 -13.20 -11.45 6.84
CA GLU A 33 -13.70 -12.82 7.09
C GLU A 33 -14.70 -12.85 8.25
N ARG A 34 -14.41 -12.15 9.35
CA ARG A 34 -15.33 -12.06 10.50
C ARG A 34 -16.63 -11.35 10.14
N LEU A 35 -16.55 -10.32 9.29
CA LEU A 35 -17.72 -9.60 8.79
C LEU A 35 -18.60 -10.51 7.92
N GLN A 36 -18.00 -11.25 7.00
CA GLN A 36 -18.68 -12.24 6.16
C GLN A 36 -19.39 -13.31 6.98
N ALA A 37 -18.68 -13.88 7.97
CA ALA A 37 -19.24 -14.89 8.87
C ALA A 37 -20.42 -14.33 9.69
N ARG A 38 -20.31 -13.09 10.18
CA ARG A 38 -21.40 -12.42 10.90
C ARG A 38 -22.63 -12.21 10.01
N ASP A 39 -22.42 -11.89 8.75
CA ASP A 39 -23.49 -11.66 7.78
C ASP A 39 -24.05 -12.99 7.20
N GLY A 40 -23.60 -14.15 7.71
CA GLY A 40 -24.07 -15.48 7.32
C GLY A 40 -23.61 -15.92 5.94
N LEU A 41 -22.55 -15.32 5.41
CA LEU A 41 -21.98 -15.73 4.13
C LEU A 41 -21.10 -16.97 4.31
N GLU A 42 -21.43 -18.02 3.57
CA GLU A 42 -20.61 -19.22 3.52
C GLU A 42 -19.25 -18.93 2.83
N PRO A 43 -18.19 -19.68 3.15
CA PRO A 43 -16.86 -19.48 2.55
C PRO A 43 -16.84 -19.60 1.01
N ASN A 44 -17.76 -20.39 0.45
CA ASN A 44 -17.91 -20.59 -0.99
C ASN A 44 -18.99 -19.69 -1.63
N ASP A 45 -19.58 -18.74 -0.88
CA ASP A 45 -20.51 -17.78 -1.46
C ASP A 45 -19.75 -16.89 -2.47
N PRO A 46 -20.24 -16.73 -3.71
CA PRO A 46 -19.61 -15.88 -4.71
C PRO A 46 -19.38 -14.43 -4.23
N ARG A 47 -20.20 -13.93 -3.31
CA ARG A 47 -20.03 -12.61 -2.68
C ARG A 47 -18.80 -12.57 -1.80
N SER A 48 -18.53 -13.64 -1.03
CA SER A 48 -17.32 -13.77 -0.21
C SER A 48 -16.07 -13.77 -1.08
N ALA A 49 -16.09 -14.55 -2.17
CA ALA A 49 -14.98 -14.62 -3.12
C ALA A 49 -14.71 -13.27 -3.81
N LEU A 50 -15.77 -12.57 -4.24
CA LEU A 50 -15.65 -11.24 -4.82
C LEU A 50 -15.06 -10.24 -3.81
N GLN A 51 -15.54 -10.24 -2.58
CA GLN A 51 -15.02 -9.35 -1.54
C GLN A 51 -13.54 -9.64 -1.25
N GLN A 52 -13.13 -10.89 -1.14
CA GLN A 52 -11.71 -11.26 -0.98
C GLN A 52 -10.87 -10.76 -2.16
N HIS A 53 -11.35 -10.94 -3.39
CA HIS A 53 -10.65 -10.45 -4.57
C HIS A 53 -10.45 -8.93 -4.55
N LEU A 54 -11.49 -8.19 -4.18
CA LEU A 54 -11.44 -6.72 -4.07
C LEU A 54 -10.48 -6.25 -2.98
N VAL A 55 -10.35 -7.01 -1.87
CA VAL A 55 -9.35 -6.72 -0.83
C VAL A 55 -7.93 -6.90 -1.38
N GLU A 56 -7.66 -8.01 -2.08
CA GLU A 56 -6.34 -8.27 -2.66
C GLU A 56 -5.96 -7.30 -3.78
N GLU A 57 -6.94 -6.85 -4.57
CA GLU A 57 -6.76 -5.78 -5.55
C GLU A 57 -6.38 -4.46 -4.86
N THR A 58 -7.14 -4.07 -3.83
CA THR A 58 -6.86 -2.84 -3.06
C THR A 58 -5.46 -2.87 -2.45
N ILE A 59 -5.03 -4.01 -1.90
CA ILE A 59 -3.68 -4.17 -1.34
C ILE A 59 -2.61 -3.98 -2.41
N ARG A 60 -2.81 -4.55 -3.61
CA ARG A 60 -1.87 -4.40 -4.73
C ARG A 60 -1.75 -2.95 -5.18
N ASP A 61 -2.86 -2.23 -5.24
CA ASP A 61 -2.87 -0.81 -5.64
C ASP A 61 -2.11 0.05 -4.62
N VAL A 62 -2.36 -0.17 -3.32
CA VAL A 62 -1.65 0.55 -2.25
C VAL A 62 -0.15 0.26 -2.26
N GLU A 63 0.26 -1.00 -2.48
CA GLU A 63 1.68 -1.34 -2.62
C GLU A 63 2.32 -0.69 -3.87
N ALA A 64 1.59 -0.58 -4.98
CA ALA A 64 2.06 0.10 -6.17
C ALA A 64 2.30 1.60 -5.90
N ASP A 65 1.42 2.25 -5.13
CA ASP A 65 1.57 3.65 -4.75
C ASP A 65 2.75 3.87 -3.80
N ILE A 66 2.96 2.97 -2.83
CA ILE A 66 4.14 3.01 -1.95
C ILE A 66 5.43 2.81 -2.75
N ALA A 67 5.46 1.88 -3.69
CA ALA A 67 6.61 1.66 -4.56
C ALA A 67 6.91 2.90 -5.41
N ARG A 68 5.86 3.55 -5.95
CA ARG A 68 5.98 4.80 -6.70
C ARG A 68 6.54 5.93 -5.84
N PHE A 69 6.06 6.06 -4.59
CA PHE A 69 6.57 7.03 -3.64
C PHE A 69 8.09 6.89 -3.45
N HIS A 70 8.58 5.69 -3.17
CA HIS A 70 10.01 5.44 -2.98
C HIS A 70 10.83 5.68 -4.25
N ALA A 71 10.28 5.35 -5.42
CA ALA A 71 10.95 5.62 -6.69
C ALA A 71 11.13 7.13 -6.91
N LEU A 72 10.09 7.93 -6.67
CA LEU A 72 10.15 9.39 -6.79
C LEU A 72 11.11 10.01 -5.76
N GLU A 73 11.05 9.56 -4.52
CA GLU A 73 11.96 10.00 -3.46
C GLU A 73 13.43 9.73 -3.82
N LYS A 74 13.73 8.54 -4.37
CA LYS A 74 15.09 8.20 -4.81
C LYS A 74 15.56 9.08 -5.97
N LEU A 75 14.67 9.39 -6.92
CA LEU A 75 14.98 10.28 -8.04
C LEU A 75 15.28 11.70 -7.55
N GLU A 76 14.48 12.21 -6.61
CA GLU A 76 14.67 13.54 -6.04
C GLU A 76 16.01 13.65 -5.30
N ARG A 77 16.36 12.65 -4.48
CA ARG A 77 17.67 12.60 -3.81
C ARG A 77 18.82 12.54 -4.81
N ALA A 78 18.71 11.73 -5.87
CA ALA A 78 19.74 11.64 -6.91
C ALA A 78 19.94 12.98 -7.64
N HIS A 79 18.84 13.65 -7.98
CA HIS A 79 18.87 14.98 -8.59
C HIS A 79 19.51 16.02 -7.68
N ALA A 80 19.19 16.01 -6.38
CA ALA A 80 19.80 16.92 -5.40
C ALA A 80 21.33 16.73 -5.31
N VAL A 81 21.81 15.48 -5.32
CA VAL A 81 23.24 15.16 -5.34
C VAL A 81 23.92 15.66 -6.62
N GLN A 82 23.29 15.47 -7.78
CA GLN A 82 23.81 15.97 -9.06
C GLN A 82 23.94 17.50 -9.06
N MET A 83 22.87 18.20 -8.70
CA MET A 83 22.87 19.68 -8.64
C MET A 83 23.89 20.23 -7.64
N ALA A 84 24.13 19.53 -6.52
CA ALA A 84 25.18 19.91 -5.57
C ALA A 84 26.59 19.71 -6.17
N GLY A 85 26.82 18.60 -6.88
CA GLY A 85 28.08 18.32 -7.57
C GLY A 85 28.41 19.32 -8.68
N GLU A 86 27.40 19.73 -9.46
CA GLU A 86 27.54 20.73 -10.53
C GLU A 86 27.87 22.13 -9.97
N ARG A 87 27.26 22.55 -8.86
CA ARG A 87 27.58 23.83 -8.22
C ARG A 87 29.02 23.89 -7.68
N VAL A 88 29.55 22.76 -7.22
CA VAL A 88 30.94 22.68 -6.73
C VAL A 88 31.93 22.73 -7.90
N HIS A 89 31.61 22.13 -9.05
CA HIS A 89 32.47 22.14 -10.23
C HIS A 89 32.37 23.42 -11.08
N GLY A 90 31.25 24.14 -11.05
CA GLY A 90 31.07 25.41 -11.77
C GLY A 90 31.62 26.64 -11.04
N ALA A 91 32.11 26.48 -9.81
CA ALA A 91 32.70 27.54 -8.98
C ALA A 91 34.24 27.45 -8.85
N SER A 92 34.87 26.49 -9.54
CA SER A 92 36.34 26.34 -9.67
C SER A 92 36.80 26.81 -11.05
#